data_AF-A0A966PJV8-F1
#
_entry.id   AF-A0A966PJV8-F1
#
_cell.length_a   1.000
_cell.length_b   1.000
_cell.length_c   1.000
_cell.angle_alpha   90.00
_cell.angle_beta   90.00
_cell.angle_gamma   90.00
#
_symmetry.space_group_name_H-M   'P 1'
#
loop_
_entity.id
_entity.type
_entity.pdbx_description
1 polymer ?
#
loop_
_entity_poly.entity_id
_entity_poly.type
_entity_poly.pdbx_seq_one_letter_code
_entity_poly.pdbx_strand_id
1 'polypeptide(L)'
;MQKALATIWVFGDQLNRKIGALATAKPETHRILIVESAGKISSRPWHIQRAHFLITSMRRFAIELQQAGFEVDYRRATTMRAGVEAHIADFAPTHIYVSEPNSYTSRQL
;
A
#
# COMPACT_ATOMS: atom_id res chain seq x y z
N MET A 1 -5.05 -7.22 -25.02
CA MET A 1 -5.39 -6.25 -23.95
C MET A 1 -4.93 -6.85 -22.62
N GLN A 2 -4.09 -6.13 -21.87
CA GLN A 2 -3.61 -6.61 -20.56
C GLN A 2 -4.79 -6.57 -19.58
N LYS A 3 -5.03 -7.68 -18.88
CA LYS A 3 -6.18 -7.82 -17.98
C LYS A 3 -6.03 -6.85 -16.80
N ALA A 4 -7.07 -6.07 -16.51
CA ALA A 4 -7.07 -5.20 -15.33
C ALA A 4 -7.00 -6.05 -14.05
N LEU A 5 -5.95 -5.86 -13.25
CA LEU A 5 -5.76 -6.55 -11.98
C LEU A 5 -6.63 -5.92 -10.90
N ALA A 6 -7.05 -6.72 -9.92
CA ALA A 6 -7.55 -6.15 -8.67
C ALA A 6 -6.37 -5.59 -7.87
N THR A 7 -6.61 -4.62 -7.00
CA THR A 7 -5.55 -4.04 -6.17
C THR A 7 -5.71 -4.49 -4.72
N ILE A 8 -4.61 -4.88 -4.09
CA ILE A 8 -4.51 -4.97 -2.63
C ILE A 8 -3.80 -3.72 -2.14
N TRP A 9 -4.48 -2.91 -1.35
CA TRP A 9 -3.87 -1.75 -0.72
C TRP A 9 -3.35 -2.12 0.68
N VAL A 10 -2.05 -1.92 0.88
CA VAL A 10 -1.34 -2.34 2.10
C VAL A 10 -0.85 -1.12 2.87
N PHE A 11 -1.26 -1.01 4.14
CA PHE A 11 -0.77 0.02 5.04
C PHE A 11 0.59 -0.33 5.66
N GLY A 12 1.31 0.69 6.14
CA GLY A 12 2.67 0.55 6.68
C GLY A 12 2.80 -0.30 7.96
N ASP A 13 1.69 -0.64 8.61
CA ASP A 13 1.62 -1.55 9.76
C ASP A 13 1.20 -2.98 9.38
N GLN A 14 0.87 -3.23 8.11
CA GLN A 14 0.35 -4.50 7.60
C GLN A 14 1.37 -5.26 6.72
N LEU A 15 2.66 -5.04 6.95
CA LEU A 15 3.77 -5.56 6.14
C LEU A 15 4.04 -7.05 6.39
N ASN A 16 3.06 -7.89 6.08
CA ASN A 16 3.13 -9.34 6.25
C ASN A 16 2.30 -10.03 5.16
N ARG A 17 2.93 -10.92 4.39
CA ARG A 17 2.28 -11.62 3.28
C ARG A 17 1.22 -12.63 3.72
N LYS A 18 1.23 -13.06 4.98
CA LYS A 18 0.37 -14.15 5.49
C LYS A 18 -0.92 -13.65 6.17
N ILE A 19 -1.23 -12.36 6.10
CA ILE A 19 -2.41 -11.78 6.79
C ILE A 19 -3.35 -11.04 5.84
N GLY A 20 -4.61 -10.94 6.25
CA GLY A 20 -5.63 -10.11 5.61
C GLY A 20 -5.74 -10.36 4.10
N ALA A 21 -5.93 -9.27 3.34
CA ALA A 21 -6.11 -9.32 1.90
C ALA A 21 -4.87 -9.83 1.13
N LEU A 22 -3.67 -9.73 1.71
CA LEU A 22 -2.43 -10.25 1.11
C LEU A 22 -2.34 -11.78 1.16
N ALA A 23 -2.93 -12.42 2.17
CA ALA A 23 -2.82 -13.87 2.39
C ALA A 23 -3.35 -14.70 1.22
N THR A 24 -4.35 -14.18 0.50
CA THR A 24 -5.01 -14.84 -0.63
C THR A 24 -4.65 -14.22 -1.98
N ALA A 25 -3.84 -13.15 -1.98
CA ALA A 25 -3.43 -12.44 -3.19
C ALA A 25 -2.47 -13.29 -4.03
N LYS A 26 -2.64 -13.21 -5.35
CA LYS A 26 -1.78 -13.89 -6.33
C LYS A 26 -1.25 -12.90 -7.36
N PRO A 27 0.02 -13.00 -7.79
CA PRO A 27 0.60 -12.08 -8.78
C PRO A 27 -0.17 -11.96 -10.09
N GLU A 28 -0.82 -13.04 -10.53
CA GLU A 28 -1.51 -13.11 -11.83
C GLU A 28 -2.88 -12.39 -11.81
N THR A 29 -3.39 -12.10 -10.62
CA THR A 29 -4.74 -11.52 -10.43
C THR A 29 -4.73 -10.24 -9.63
N HIS A 30 -3.64 -9.95 -8.90
CA HIS A 30 -3.55 -8.82 -8.00
C HIS A 30 -2.29 -7.99 -8.23
N ARG A 31 -2.48 -6.69 -8.13
CA ARG A 31 -1.43 -5.68 -7.97
C ARG A 31 -1.40 -5.20 -6.52
N ILE A 32 -0.24 -4.85 -6.01
CA ILE A 32 -0.10 -4.30 -4.66
C ILE A 32 0.09 -2.78 -4.73
N LEU A 33 -0.68 -2.04 -3.94
CA LEU A 33 -0.50 -0.61 -3.74
C LEU A 33 0.09 -0.36 -2.34
N ILE A 34 1.17 0.41 -2.27
CA ILE A 34 1.72 0.94 -1.02
C ILE A 34 1.92 2.45 -1.19
N VAL A 35 1.40 3.24 -0.24
CA VAL A 35 1.49 4.70 -0.30
C VAL A 35 2.30 5.23 0.89
N GLU A 36 3.46 5.81 0.59
CA GLU A 36 4.29 6.62 1.49
C GLU A 36 3.75 8.06 1.49
N SER A 37 2.87 8.38 2.44
CA SER A 37 2.24 9.71 2.53
C SER A 37 3.07 10.68 3.37
N ALA A 38 3.55 11.76 2.74
CA ALA A 38 4.25 12.86 3.42
C ALA A 38 3.39 13.49 4.53
N GLY A 39 2.09 13.72 4.26
CA GLY A 39 1.15 14.24 5.24
C GLY A 39 0.93 13.31 6.43
N LYS A 40 0.95 11.99 6.24
CA LYS A 40 0.90 11.03 7.36
C LYS A 40 2.18 11.08 8.20
N ILE A 41 3.33 11.16 7.55
CA ILE A 41 4.64 11.27 8.20
C ILE A 41 4.74 12.58 9.01
N SER A 42 4.19 13.69 8.52
CA SER A 42 4.21 14.98 9.24
C SER A 42 3.04 15.21 10.19
N SER A 43 2.01 14.33 10.19
CA SER A 43 0.77 14.55 10.95
C SER A 43 0.93 14.64 12.47
N ARG A 44 2.03 14.11 13.02
CA ARG A 44 2.36 14.10 14.45
C ARG A 44 3.88 14.14 14.62
N PRO A 45 4.38 14.57 15.79
CA PRO A 45 5.81 14.52 16.11
C PRO A 45 6.25 13.08 16.38
N TRP A 46 6.30 12.24 15.35
CA TRP A 46 6.76 10.87 15.47
C TRP A 46 8.25 10.85 15.82
N HIS A 47 8.66 9.89 16.65
CA HIS A 47 10.07 9.65 16.91
C HIS A 47 10.80 9.30 15.60
N ILE A 48 11.92 9.98 15.32
CA ILE A 48 12.60 9.90 14.02
C ILE A 48 13.00 8.46 13.65
N GLN A 49 13.51 7.67 14.61
CA GLN A 49 13.88 6.29 14.38
C GLN A 49 12.68 5.41 14.02
N ARG A 50 11.51 5.68 14.61
CA ARG A 50 10.27 4.95 14.32
C ARG A 50 9.78 5.26 12.90
N ALA A 51 9.80 6.53 12.52
CA ALA A 51 9.43 6.94 11.16
C ALA A 51 10.36 6.31 10.12
N HIS A 52 11.67 6.39 10.35
CA HIS A 52 12.68 5.76 9.51
C HIS A 52 12.48 4.25 9.38
N PHE A 53 12.23 3.56 10.50
CA PHE A 53 11.97 2.12 10.52
C PHE A 53 10.76 1.75 9.66
N LEU A 54 9.61 2.42 9.87
CA LEU A 54 8.39 2.12 9.12
C LEU A 54 8.57 2.37 7.61
N ILE A 55 9.13 3.52 7.22
CA ILE A 55 9.33 3.87 5.81
C ILE A 55 10.27 2.88 5.13
N THR A 56 11.38 2.54 5.80
CA THR A 56 12.35 1.57 5.25
C THR A 56 11.74 0.18 5.13
N SER A 57 10.97 -0.26 6.13
CA SER A 57 10.25 -1.53 6.10
C SER A 57 9.24 -1.58 4.95
N MET A 58 8.47 -0.51 4.73
CA MET A 58 7.54 -0.42 3.59
C MET A 58 8.26 -0.58 2.25
N ARG A 59 9.38 0.12 2.06
CA ARG A 59 10.16 0.05 0.81
C ARG A 59 10.75 -1.33 0.59
N ARG A 60 11.30 -1.95 1.64
CA ARG A 60 11.85 -3.32 1.57
C ARG A 60 10.77 -4.35 1.30
N PHE A 61 9.59 -4.20 1.91
CA PHE A 61 8.46 -5.09 1.68
C PHE A 61 7.92 -5.00 0.25
N ALA A 62 7.89 -3.79 -0.34
CA ALA A 62 7.59 -3.65 -1.77
C ALA A 62 8.57 -4.44 -2.65
N ILE A 63 9.87 -4.36 -2.36
CA ILE A 63 10.90 -5.12 -3.10
C ILE A 63 10.68 -6.64 -2.92
N GLU A 64 10.40 -7.10 -1.70
CA GLU A 64 10.08 -8.51 -1.44
C GLU A 64 8.87 -8.99 -2.27
N LEU A 65 7.81 -8.18 -2.33
CA LEU A 65 6.61 -8.49 -3.11
C LEU A 65 6.90 -8.50 -4.63
N GLN A 66 7.73 -7.58 -5.12
CA GLN A 66 8.18 -7.58 -6.52
C GLN A 66 8.98 -8.85 -6.84
N GLN A 67 9.91 -9.25 -5.97
CA GLN A 67 10.69 -10.48 -6.10
C GLN A 67 9.80 -11.73 -6.06
N ALA A 68 8.68 -11.65 -5.36
CA ALA A 68 7.64 -12.67 -5.35
C ALA A 68 6.74 -12.69 -6.60
N GLY A 69 6.98 -11.80 -7.57
CA GLY A 69 6.28 -11.74 -8.84
C GLY A 69 5.13 -10.74 -8.91
N PHE A 70 4.77 -10.07 -7.81
CA PHE A 70 3.68 -9.09 -7.85
C PHE A 70 4.08 -7.84 -8.64
N GLU A 71 3.14 -7.29 -9.39
CA GLU A 71 3.19 -5.89 -9.76
C GLU A 71 2.97 -5.04 -8.50
N VAL A 72 3.93 -4.17 -8.17
CA VAL A 72 3.86 -3.32 -7.00
C VAL A 72 3.92 -1.86 -7.42
N ASP A 73 2.87 -1.13 -7.09
CA ASP A 73 2.78 0.31 -7.19
C ASP A 73 3.14 0.95 -5.85
N TYR A 74 4.41 1.32 -5.69
CA TYR A 74 4.90 2.04 -4.53
C TYR A 74 4.88 3.54 -4.81
N ARG A 75 3.96 4.27 -4.18
CA ARG A 75 3.79 5.71 -4.40
C ARG A 75 4.28 6.54 -3.24
N ARG A 76 4.99 7.62 -3.56
CA ARG A 76 5.17 8.76 -2.64
C ARG A 76 4.14 9.81 -3.00
N ALA A 77 3.35 10.23 -2.01
CA ALA A 77 2.26 11.18 -2.23
C ALA A 77 2.13 12.18 -1.08
N THR A 78 1.50 13.33 -1.35
CA THR A 78 1.22 14.33 -0.31
C THR A 78 0.24 13.76 0.72
N THR A 79 -0.87 13.18 0.26
CA THR A 79 -1.86 12.52 1.11
C THR A 79 -2.05 11.06 0.72
N MET A 80 -2.62 10.28 1.64
CA MET A 80 -2.97 8.89 1.38
C MET A 80 -4.02 8.78 0.26
N ARG A 81 -5.05 9.64 0.30
CA ARG A 81 -6.10 9.73 -0.72
C ARG A 81 -5.55 10.04 -2.11
N ALA A 82 -4.66 11.03 -2.23
CA ALA A 82 -4.03 11.39 -3.50
C ALA A 82 -3.23 10.23 -4.10
N GLY A 83 -2.56 9.42 -3.26
CA GLY A 83 -1.87 8.22 -3.71
C GLY A 83 -2.82 7.17 -4.29
N VAL A 84 -3.97 6.95 -3.66
CA VAL A 84 -5.00 6.01 -4.13
C VAL A 84 -5.68 6.52 -5.41
N GLU A 85 -6.04 7.80 -5.47
CA GLU A 85 -6.66 8.41 -6.66
C GLU A 85 -5.75 8.32 -7.88
N ALA A 86 -4.46 8.61 -7.71
CA ALA A 86 -3.48 8.49 -8.79
C ALA A 86 -3.30 7.02 -9.22
N HIS A 87 -3.34 6.07 -8.28
CA HIS A 87 -3.34 4.64 -8.61
C HIS A 87 -4.57 4.23 -9.44
N ILE A 88 -5.75 4.70 -9.07
CA ILE A 88 -7.00 4.43 -9.79
C ILE A 88 -6.93 5.01 -11.20
N ALA A 89 -6.42 6.24 -11.35
CA ALA A 89 -6.29 6.89 -12.65
C ALA A 89 -5.35 6.12 -13.59
N ASP A 90 -4.21 5.64 -13.08
CA ASP A 90 -3.20 4.98 -13.91
C ASP A 90 -3.55 3.53 -14.28
N PHE A 91 -4.29 2.83 -13.41
CA PHE A 91 -4.46 1.37 -13.52
C PHE A 91 -5.90 0.89 -13.58
N ALA A 92 -6.88 1.75 -13.31
CA ALA A 92 -8.31 1.44 -13.36
C ALA A 92 -8.66 0.06 -12.76
N PRO A 93 -8.26 -0.23 -11.50
CA PRO A 93 -8.46 -1.54 -10.92
C PRO A 93 -9.95 -1.85 -10.77
N THR A 94 -10.33 -3.10 -10.99
CA THR A 94 -11.74 -3.51 -10.88
C THR A 94 -12.25 -3.42 -9.44
N HIS A 95 -11.38 -3.73 -8.47
CA HIS A 95 -11.65 -3.69 -7.04
C HIS A 95 -10.38 -3.29 -6.30
N ILE A 96 -10.54 -2.59 -5.17
CA ILE A 96 -9.45 -2.35 -4.22
C ILE A 96 -9.83 -3.05 -2.92
N TYR A 97 -9.06 -4.07 -2.55
CA TYR A 97 -9.18 -4.77 -1.28
C TYR A 97 -8.22 -4.17 -0.28
N VAL A 98 -8.69 -4.01 0.96
CA VAL A 98 -7.89 -3.46 2.05
C VAL A 98 -8.12 -4.28 3.31
N SER A 99 -7.05 -4.60 4.03
CA SER A 99 -7.18 -5.16 5.37
C SER A 99 -7.58 -4.03 6.33
N GLU A 100 -8.43 -4.32 7.32
CA GLU A 100 -8.97 -3.29 8.20
C GLU A 100 -7.85 -2.41 8.82
N PRO A 101 -7.90 -1.08 8.65
CA PRO A 101 -6.90 -0.18 9.21
C PRO A 101 -6.99 -0.06 10.73
N ASN A 102 -5.85 0.20 11.38
CA ASN A 102 -5.77 0.37 12.84
C ASN A 102 -6.18 1.77 13.36
N SER A 103 -6.73 2.65 12.51
CA SER A 103 -7.07 4.02 12.90
C SER A 103 -8.37 4.51 12.28
N TYR A 104 -9.15 5.27 13.06
CA TYR A 104 -10.43 5.86 12.61
C TYR A 104 -10.26 6.70 11.34
N THR A 105 -9.23 7.55 11.28
CA THR A 105 -8.96 8.38 10.10
C THR A 105 -8.70 7.55 8.85
N SER A 106 -8.06 6.37 9.00
CA SER A 106 -7.79 5.49 7.85
C SER A 106 -9.04 4.72 7.40
N ARG A 107 -9.98 4.44 8.30
CA ARG A 107 -11.27 3.80 7.95
C ARG A 107 -12.21 4.70 7.15
N GLN A 108 -11.95 6.02 7.15
CA GLN A 108 -12.73 7.02 6.41
C GLN A 108 -12.11 7.42 5.06
N LEU A 109 -11.00 6.77 4.66
CA LEU A 109 -10.33 7.02 3.39
C LEU A 109 -11.11 6.43 2.21
#